data_AF-A0A9W5YDY5-F1
#
_entry.id   AF-A0A9W5YDY5-F1
#
_cell.length_a   1.000
_cell.length_b   1.000
_cell.length_c   1.000
_cell.angle_alpha   90.00
_cell.angle_beta   90.00
_cell.angle_gamma   90.00
#
_symmetry.space_group_name_H-M   'P 1'
#
loop_
_entity.id
_entity.type
_entity.pdbx_description
1 polymer ?
#
loop_
_entity_poly.entity_id
_entity_poly.type
_entity_poly.pdbx_seq_one_letter_code
_entity_poly.pdbx_strand_id
1 'polypeptide(L)'
;MKKLNFILIMIIVSIAVLSGCDSKNDTNNNRTIINNANLGIEQKELPDEDNDEADNEDTKNNRTELAELIETPLPSAKSVGICYKNEQEDIFKELVGEYYEEFIDISQYYRDIEDKDNLGMKVRIFGKKGYGNSAIVMVDDIKNQFMTAIDGEDGICYFSNVDNEKFSNEPPKTIDEWVGNRVISVNGDNKDNEDQEEDSKNKRAYDAIPEEIIEYINKKDSDTQIVYFKEEDMDVDGVSEFIIGTSLINNDLSYEYFSEVYVLRLKEGNVKELEGDYVSTGYSINNINLVKLDNLPNKYLYCGLTNGVNIQGFVLYGLKDDKIYKIDCCVCPSGDGEDVLVDENQDGQYDGYKKSRSDSYTYHYHVNYYYNLIGEKFQLDRISFDLPPYPITIKEVTMQYLQLRSLDLDSIEIVERLNELCQDEEADKIDTSFGCLHYVLQNSSEIGPEMNFDIDEENKIAILMYEDEDNLFKYIFHMIKKGDRWIIDDIELDWLIG
;
A
#
# COMPACT_ATOMS: atom_id res chain seq x y z
N MET A 1 -30.38 40.50 -9.44
CA MET A 1 -31.19 39.57 -8.62
C MET A 1 -31.51 38.28 -9.41
N LYS A 2 -30.46 37.60 -9.91
CA LYS A 2 -30.46 36.26 -10.55
C LYS A 2 -28.98 35.87 -10.72
N LYS A 3 -28.35 35.34 -9.68
CA LYS A 3 -27.00 34.70 -9.68
C LYS A 3 -26.74 34.05 -8.31
N LEU A 4 -27.74 33.34 -7.79
CA LEU A 4 -27.66 32.64 -6.52
C LEU A 4 -28.50 31.36 -6.65
N ASN A 5 -28.02 30.41 -7.46
CA ASN A 5 -28.61 29.07 -7.56
C ASN A 5 -27.66 28.02 -8.17
N PHE A 6 -26.40 28.36 -8.46
CA PHE A 6 -25.45 27.41 -9.07
C PHE A 6 -24.43 26.83 -8.08
N ILE A 7 -24.33 27.37 -6.87
CA ILE A 7 -23.34 26.93 -5.86
C ILE A 7 -23.90 25.80 -4.96
N LEU A 8 -25.20 25.52 -5.00
CA LEU A 8 -25.82 24.55 -4.07
C LEU A 8 -25.89 23.10 -4.60
N ILE A 9 -25.51 22.84 -5.85
CA ILE A 9 -25.59 21.49 -6.46
C ILE A 9 -24.25 20.74 -6.37
N MET A 10 -23.10 21.42 -6.25
CA MET A 10 -21.79 20.75 -6.14
C MET A 10 -21.50 20.16 -4.75
N ILE A 11 -22.13 20.64 -3.68
CA ILE A 11 -21.83 20.17 -2.31
C ILE A 11 -22.53 18.83 -1.98
N ILE A 12 -23.51 18.40 -2.77
CA ILE A 12 -24.31 17.19 -2.47
C ILE A 12 -23.69 15.91 -3.08
N VAL A 13 -22.77 16.01 -4.05
CA VAL A 13 -22.20 14.83 -4.72
C VAL A 13 -20.92 14.32 -4.06
N SER A 14 -20.13 15.18 -3.40
CA SER A 14 -18.89 14.77 -2.70
C SER A 14 -19.11 13.94 -1.44
N ILE A 15 -20.35 13.80 -0.95
CA ILE A 15 -20.68 12.94 0.19
C ILE A 15 -21.08 11.51 -0.27
N ALA A 16 -21.41 11.30 -1.54
CA ALA A 16 -21.96 10.03 -2.02
C ALA A 16 -20.93 8.96 -2.42
N VAL A 17 -19.63 9.29 -2.50
CA VAL A 17 -18.56 8.34 -2.87
C VAL A 17 -17.76 7.85 -1.64
N LEU A 18 -18.04 8.37 -0.44
CA LEU A 18 -17.46 7.90 0.83
C LEU A 18 -18.45 7.12 1.74
N SER A 19 -19.65 6.80 1.26
CA SER A 19 -20.65 6.03 2.03
C SER A 19 -21.49 5.10 1.16
N GLY A 20 -20.83 4.11 0.52
CA GLY A 20 -21.45 3.22 -0.46
C GLY A 20 -21.28 1.72 -0.19
N CYS A 21 -21.45 1.25 1.04
CA CYS A 21 -21.67 -0.17 1.34
C CYS A 21 -22.85 -0.30 2.30
N ASP A 22 -24.06 -0.20 1.76
CA ASP A 22 -25.28 -0.55 2.47
C ASP A 22 -26.31 -1.08 1.45
N SER A 23 -26.16 -2.35 1.06
CA SER A 23 -27.17 -3.07 0.27
C SER A 23 -28.04 -3.91 1.20
N LYS A 24 -29.12 -3.31 1.71
CA LYS A 24 -30.22 -4.07 2.30
C LYS A 24 -31.02 -4.73 1.19
N ASN A 25 -31.04 -6.06 1.24
CA ASN A 25 -32.02 -6.92 0.59
C ASN A 25 -33.43 -6.37 0.78
N ASP A 26 -34.11 -6.10 -0.34
CA ASP A 26 -35.56 -6.24 -0.39
C ASP A 26 -35.97 -6.93 -1.70
N THR A 27 -36.63 -8.06 -1.50
CA THR A 27 -37.25 -8.88 -2.53
C THR A 27 -38.52 -8.18 -3.01
N ASN A 28 -38.69 -8.02 -4.33
CA ASN A 28 -39.97 -8.31 -4.97
C ASN A 28 -39.93 -8.28 -6.51
N ASN A 29 -40.63 -9.26 -7.06
CA ASN A 29 -40.89 -9.52 -8.46
C ASN A 29 -41.43 -8.30 -9.22
N ASN A 30 -40.94 -8.06 -10.44
CA ASN A 30 -41.81 -8.10 -11.63
C ASN A 30 -41.00 -8.13 -12.93
N ARG A 31 -41.14 -9.26 -13.64
CA ARG A 31 -40.80 -9.42 -15.06
C ARG A 31 -41.55 -8.38 -15.89
N THR A 32 -40.83 -7.59 -16.66
CA THR A 32 -41.36 -7.02 -17.90
C THR A 32 -40.41 -7.36 -19.04
N ILE A 33 -40.94 -8.17 -19.94
CA ILE A 33 -40.35 -8.56 -21.22
C ILE A 33 -40.40 -7.35 -22.14
N ILE A 34 -39.25 -6.90 -22.64
CA ILE A 34 -39.19 -6.05 -23.84
C ILE A 34 -38.26 -6.72 -24.83
N ASN A 35 -38.87 -7.15 -25.93
CA ASN A 35 -38.22 -7.65 -27.14
C ASN A 35 -37.43 -6.53 -27.82
N ASN A 36 -36.17 -6.79 -28.18
CA ASN A 36 -35.48 -6.15 -29.30
C ASN A 36 -34.79 -7.28 -30.07
N ALA A 37 -35.35 -7.67 -31.22
CA ALA A 37 -35.12 -7.08 -32.53
C ALA A 37 -33.75 -7.51 -33.10
N ASN A 38 -33.85 -8.47 -34.01
CA ASN A 38 -32.80 -9.01 -34.87
C ASN A 38 -31.90 -7.91 -35.46
N LEU A 39 -30.60 -8.03 -35.22
CA LEU A 39 -29.58 -7.57 -36.16
C LEU A 39 -28.77 -8.79 -36.57
N GLY A 40 -29.00 -9.21 -37.81
CA GLY A 40 -28.25 -10.28 -38.46
C GLY A 40 -26.83 -9.83 -38.74
N ILE A 41 -25.87 -10.56 -38.19
CA ILE A 41 -24.48 -10.54 -38.63
C ILE A 41 -24.18 -11.97 -39.10
N GLU A 42 -24.01 -12.11 -40.41
CA GLU A 42 -23.50 -13.34 -41.04
C GLU A 42 -22.09 -13.60 -40.53
N GLN A 43 -21.92 -14.69 -39.78
CA GLN A 43 -20.59 -15.26 -39.54
C GLN A 43 -20.13 -15.93 -40.82
N LYS A 44 -19.04 -15.41 -41.39
CA LYS A 44 -18.35 -15.97 -42.54
C LYS A 44 -17.49 -17.13 -42.03
N GLU A 45 -17.83 -18.35 -42.42
CA GLU A 45 -17.05 -19.55 -42.14
C GLU A 45 -15.63 -19.39 -42.73
N LEU A 46 -14.61 -19.57 -41.87
CA LEU A 46 -13.22 -19.72 -42.26
C LEU A 46 -13.03 -21.13 -42.83
N PRO A 47 -12.25 -21.31 -43.92
CA PRO A 47 -12.01 -22.63 -44.50
C PRO A 47 -11.12 -23.47 -43.58
N ASP A 48 -11.47 -24.76 -43.49
CA ASP A 48 -10.68 -25.80 -42.84
C ASP A 48 -9.26 -25.85 -43.44
N GLU A 49 -8.24 -25.59 -42.62
CA GLU A 49 -6.86 -25.89 -42.97
C GLU A 49 -6.56 -27.36 -42.67
N ASP A 50 -6.35 -28.12 -43.74
CA ASP A 50 -5.82 -29.47 -43.74
C ASP A 50 -4.43 -29.49 -43.08
N ASN A 51 -4.33 -30.08 -41.90
CA ASN A 51 -3.05 -30.41 -41.25
C ASN A 51 -2.47 -31.69 -41.87
N ASP A 52 -1.57 -31.53 -42.84
CA ASP A 52 -0.63 -32.56 -43.24
C ASP A 52 0.49 -32.67 -42.18
N GLU A 53 0.40 -33.72 -41.34
CA GLU A 53 1.49 -34.18 -40.48
C GLU A 53 2.63 -34.72 -41.36
N ALA A 54 3.66 -33.89 -41.58
CA ALA A 54 4.94 -34.32 -42.12
C ALA A 54 6.00 -34.36 -41.00
N ASP A 55 6.55 -35.55 -40.81
CA ASP A 55 7.62 -35.92 -39.90
C ASP A 55 8.77 -34.90 -39.86
N ASN A 56 9.01 -34.30 -38.68
CA ASN A 56 10.21 -33.55 -38.37
C ASN A 56 10.72 -33.97 -36.97
N GLU A 57 11.11 -35.24 -36.83
CA GLU A 57 11.76 -35.77 -35.63
C GLU A 57 13.21 -35.28 -35.44
N ASP A 58 13.82 -34.64 -36.45
CA ASP A 58 15.25 -34.23 -36.39
C ASP A 58 15.51 -32.82 -35.84
N THR A 59 14.48 -32.04 -35.48
CA THR A 59 14.66 -30.70 -34.86
C THR A 59 14.41 -30.66 -33.36
N LYS A 60 13.96 -31.77 -32.74
CA LYS A 60 13.76 -31.86 -31.29
C LYS A 60 15.02 -32.22 -30.49
N ASN A 61 16.04 -32.80 -31.12
CA ASN A 61 17.25 -33.23 -30.42
C ASN A 61 18.35 -32.16 -30.30
N ASN A 62 18.21 -30.98 -30.93
CA ASN A 62 19.18 -29.88 -30.81
C ASN A 62 18.74 -28.71 -29.92
N ARG A 63 17.57 -28.80 -29.27
CA ARG A 63 17.05 -27.75 -28.38
C ARG A 63 17.20 -28.04 -26.88
N THR A 64 17.65 -29.25 -26.53
CA THR A 64 17.71 -29.73 -25.14
C THR A 64 19.12 -29.70 -24.53
N GLU A 65 20.17 -29.36 -25.30
CA GLU A 65 21.58 -29.39 -24.82
C GLU A 65 22.26 -28.03 -24.66
N LEU A 66 21.53 -26.90 -24.70
CA LEU A 66 22.14 -25.55 -24.64
C LEU A 66 21.35 -24.55 -23.80
N ALA A 67 20.79 -25.01 -22.69
CA ALA A 67 20.53 -24.16 -21.53
C ALA A 67 21.59 -24.49 -20.47
N GLU A 68 22.87 -24.18 -20.75
CA GLU A 68 23.79 -23.89 -19.67
C GLU A 68 23.12 -22.75 -18.88
N LEU A 69 22.67 -23.04 -17.66
CA LEU A 69 22.23 -22.02 -16.72
C LEU A 69 23.38 -21.02 -16.65
N ILE A 70 23.20 -19.85 -17.26
CA ILE A 70 24.08 -18.72 -17.00
C ILE A 70 23.80 -18.38 -15.55
N GLU A 71 24.60 -18.91 -14.63
CA GLU A 71 24.63 -18.47 -13.24
C GLU A 71 25.01 -16.99 -13.25
N THR A 72 23.99 -16.13 -13.25
CA THR A 72 24.20 -14.72 -13.02
C THR A 72 24.71 -14.59 -11.59
N PRO A 73 25.91 -14.03 -11.37
CA PRO A 73 26.43 -13.89 -10.02
C PRO A 73 25.44 -13.09 -9.18
N LEU A 74 25.15 -13.59 -7.97
CA LEU A 74 24.30 -12.87 -7.01
C LEU A 74 24.87 -11.46 -6.78
N PRO A 75 24.01 -10.43 -6.70
CA PRO A 75 24.47 -9.10 -6.34
C PRO A 75 25.06 -9.11 -4.93
N SER A 76 25.99 -8.19 -4.67
CA SER A 76 26.62 -8.11 -3.34
C SER A 76 25.74 -7.36 -2.34
N ALA A 77 25.92 -7.62 -1.04
CA ALA A 77 25.21 -6.91 0.05
C ALA A 77 25.38 -5.39 -0.08
N LYS A 78 26.56 -4.94 -0.52
CA LYS A 78 26.81 -3.53 -0.82
C LYS A 78 26.01 -3.01 -2.00
N SER A 79 25.88 -3.79 -3.07
CA SER A 79 25.16 -3.36 -4.28
C SER A 79 23.65 -3.25 -4.07
N VAL A 80 23.10 -4.05 -3.15
CA VAL A 80 21.68 -4.03 -2.77
C VAL A 80 21.39 -3.12 -1.56
N GLY A 81 22.42 -2.47 -1.00
CA GLY A 81 22.25 -1.48 0.05
C GLY A 81 22.11 -2.02 1.48
N ILE A 82 22.46 -3.29 1.73
CA ILE A 82 22.57 -3.82 3.11
C ILE A 82 23.77 -3.17 3.84
N CYS A 83 24.88 -2.97 3.13
CA CYS A 83 26.07 -2.34 3.67
C CYS A 83 26.66 -1.28 2.72
N TYR A 84 27.66 -0.53 3.18
CA TYR A 84 28.21 0.62 2.44
C TYR A 84 29.70 0.46 2.09
N LYS A 85 30.41 -0.40 2.82
CA LYS A 85 31.85 -0.67 2.64
C LYS A 85 32.09 -2.13 2.32
N ASN A 86 33.20 -2.43 1.64
CA ASN A 86 33.55 -3.81 1.33
C ASN A 86 33.87 -4.62 2.59
N GLU A 87 34.53 -4.02 3.59
CA GLU A 87 34.79 -4.67 4.89
C GLU A 87 33.51 -5.05 5.63
N GLN A 88 32.44 -4.27 5.46
CA GLN A 88 31.14 -4.53 6.07
C GLN A 88 30.43 -5.71 5.40
N GLU A 89 30.68 -5.95 4.11
CA GLU A 89 30.12 -7.10 3.38
C GLU A 89 30.69 -8.42 3.92
N ASP A 90 32.00 -8.49 4.13
CA ASP A 90 32.63 -9.68 4.70
C ASP A 90 32.10 -9.96 6.11
N ILE A 91 31.99 -8.92 6.94
CA ILE A 91 31.42 -9.00 8.30
C ILE A 91 29.97 -9.48 8.26
N PHE A 92 29.15 -8.91 7.38
CA PHE A 92 27.74 -9.27 7.26
C PHE A 92 27.58 -10.72 6.81
N LYS A 93 28.36 -11.14 5.80
CA LYS A 93 28.36 -12.52 5.29
C LYS A 93 28.79 -13.53 6.35
N GLU A 94 29.79 -13.20 7.17
CA GLU A 94 30.19 -14.02 8.31
C GLU A 94 29.11 -14.08 9.39
N LEU A 95 28.44 -12.95 9.67
CA LEU A 95 27.41 -12.84 10.68
C LEU A 95 26.16 -13.67 10.35
N VAL A 96 25.64 -13.57 9.12
CA VAL A 96 24.35 -14.21 8.75
C VAL A 96 24.53 -15.61 8.14
N GLY A 97 25.76 -16.00 7.80
CA GLY A 97 26.09 -17.35 7.35
C GLY A 97 25.26 -17.81 6.15
N GLU A 98 24.50 -18.89 6.33
CA GLU A 98 23.69 -19.51 5.27
C GLU A 98 22.53 -18.62 4.79
N TYR A 99 22.07 -17.68 5.61
CA TYR A 99 21.00 -16.73 5.26
C TYR A 99 21.47 -15.60 4.33
N TYR A 100 22.76 -15.53 4.00
CA TYR A 100 23.30 -14.44 3.17
C TYR A 100 22.58 -14.33 1.83
N GLU A 101 22.36 -15.44 1.12
CA GLU A 101 21.70 -15.41 -0.19
C GLU A 101 20.24 -14.97 -0.09
N GLU A 102 19.56 -15.33 0.99
CA GLU A 102 18.18 -14.93 1.25
C GLU A 102 18.07 -13.42 1.50
N PHE A 103 18.96 -12.86 2.32
CA PHE A 103 19.08 -11.40 2.50
C PHE A 103 19.30 -10.68 1.16
N ILE A 104 20.10 -11.24 0.26
CA ILE A 104 20.30 -10.66 -1.08
C ILE A 104 19.02 -10.75 -1.92
N ASP A 105 18.33 -11.90 -1.94
CA ASP A 105 17.11 -12.10 -2.74
C ASP A 105 15.94 -11.20 -2.29
N ILE A 106 15.79 -10.97 -0.98
CA ILE A 106 14.75 -10.07 -0.45
C ILE A 106 15.13 -8.60 -0.53
N SER A 107 16.33 -8.24 -0.97
CA SER A 107 16.75 -6.83 -1.07
C SER A 107 16.38 -6.17 -2.40
N GLN A 108 15.21 -6.51 -2.95
CA GLN A 108 14.74 -5.95 -4.23
C GLN A 108 14.25 -4.51 -4.08
N TYR A 109 13.66 -4.19 -2.93
CA TYR A 109 13.41 -2.83 -2.48
C TYR A 109 13.72 -2.72 -0.99
N TYR A 110 13.94 -1.49 -0.56
CA TYR A 110 14.11 -1.17 0.86
C TYR A 110 13.50 0.17 1.19
N ARG A 111 13.24 0.37 2.48
CA ARG A 111 12.90 1.68 3.06
C ARG A 111 13.76 1.93 4.29
N ASP A 112 14.21 3.17 4.43
CA ASP A 112 14.88 3.62 5.64
C ASP A 112 13.82 3.90 6.73
N ILE A 113 14.07 3.47 7.96
CA ILE A 113 13.22 3.76 9.13
C ILE A 113 14.04 4.37 10.27
N GLU A 114 13.37 4.89 11.28
CA GLU A 114 14.01 5.46 12.46
C GLU A 114 14.58 4.40 13.40
N ASP A 115 15.77 4.70 13.97
CA ASP A 115 16.37 3.95 15.06
C ASP A 115 15.69 4.30 16.39
N LYS A 116 14.67 3.51 16.75
CA LYS A 116 13.87 3.73 17.97
C LYS A 116 14.66 3.50 19.26
N ASP A 117 15.82 2.88 19.18
CA ASP A 117 16.72 2.66 20.31
C ASP A 117 17.71 3.82 20.50
N ASN A 118 17.74 4.80 19.59
CA ASN A 118 18.67 5.93 19.59
C ASN A 118 20.16 5.48 19.67
N LEU A 119 20.49 4.37 19.02
CA LEU A 119 21.86 3.83 18.98
C LEU A 119 22.74 4.55 17.94
N GLY A 120 22.14 5.38 17.09
CA GLY A 120 22.80 6.08 16.00
C GLY A 120 23.06 5.17 14.80
N MET A 121 22.29 4.10 14.65
CA MET A 121 22.41 3.16 13.55
C MET A 121 21.50 3.57 12.39
N LYS A 122 21.92 3.24 11.16
CA LYS A 122 21.03 3.33 10.00
C LYS A 122 20.18 2.08 9.95
N VAL A 123 18.87 2.24 9.80
CA VAL A 123 17.93 1.12 9.84
C VAL A 123 17.20 1.02 8.51
N ARG A 124 17.24 -0.16 7.91
CA ARG A 124 16.58 -0.49 6.64
C ARG A 124 15.70 -1.71 6.79
N ILE A 125 14.49 -1.61 6.27
CA ILE A 125 13.63 -2.77 6.06
C ILE A 125 13.69 -3.15 4.57
N PHE A 126 13.90 -4.43 4.30
CA PHE A 126 13.98 -5.00 2.95
C PHE A 126 12.73 -5.84 2.65
N GLY A 127 12.41 -5.95 1.36
CA GLY A 127 11.33 -6.80 0.88
C GLY A 127 11.51 -7.20 -0.60
N LYS A 128 10.92 -8.35 -0.93
CA LYS A 128 10.82 -8.89 -2.28
C LYS A 128 9.52 -8.42 -2.93
N LYS A 129 9.46 -8.30 -4.25
CA LYS A 129 8.22 -7.91 -4.94
C LYS A 129 7.09 -8.89 -4.56
N GLY A 130 6.05 -8.38 -3.91
CA GLY A 130 4.94 -9.18 -3.39
C GLY A 130 5.13 -9.82 -2.02
N TYR A 131 6.27 -9.56 -1.36
CA TYR A 131 6.55 -9.98 0.00
C TYR A 131 7.35 -8.88 0.72
N GLY A 132 6.64 -7.98 1.40
CA GLY A 132 7.25 -6.84 2.09
C GLY A 132 7.61 -7.11 3.55
N ASN A 133 8.51 -6.28 4.08
CA ASN A 133 8.97 -6.35 5.48
C ASN A 133 9.56 -7.72 5.87
N SER A 134 10.39 -8.30 5.00
CA SER A 134 10.96 -9.65 5.16
C SER A 134 12.31 -9.64 5.86
N ALA A 135 13.01 -8.51 5.91
CA ALA A 135 14.17 -8.35 6.76
C ALA A 135 14.32 -6.92 7.27
N ILE A 136 15.07 -6.78 8.35
CA ILE A 136 15.51 -5.52 8.91
C ILE A 136 17.00 -5.57 9.17
N VAL A 137 17.74 -4.53 8.76
CA VAL A 137 19.18 -4.38 9.00
C VAL A 137 19.40 -3.04 9.70
N MET A 138 19.99 -3.09 10.89
CA MET A 138 20.56 -1.93 11.59
C MET A 138 22.08 -1.97 11.43
N VAL A 139 22.68 -0.90 10.93
CA VAL A 139 24.14 -0.81 10.71
C VAL A 139 24.75 0.46 11.32
N ASP A 140 25.79 0.28 12.14
CA ASP A 140 26.68 1.34 12.60
C ASP A 140 27.85 1.46 11.60
N ASP A 141 27.79 2.51 10.77
CA ASP A 141 28.78 2.76 9.74
C ASP A 141 30.18 3.08 10.26
N ILE A 142 30.30 3.53 11.50
CA ILE A 142 31.58 3.91 12.08
C ILE A 142 32.26 2.68 12.69
N LYS A 143 31.49 1.84 13.38
CA LYS A 143 32.00 0.66 14.09
C LYS A 143 31.94 -0.63 13.27
N ASN A 144 31.29 -0.61 12.10
CA ASN A 144 31.02 -1.80 11.29
C ASN A 144 30.26 -2.88 12.08
N GLN A 145 29.29 -2.44 12.89
CA GLN A 145 28.43 -3.31 13.68
C GLN A 145 27.05 -3.42 13.04
N PHE A 146 26.44 -4.59 13.22
CA PHE A 146 25.17 -5.00 12.66
C PHE A 146 24.29 -5.61 13.75
N MET A 147 23.01 -5.27 13.68
CA MET A 147 21.92 -6.06 14.26
C MET A 147 20.91 -6.24 13.14
N THR A 148 20.54 -7.48 12.83
CA THR A 148 19.72 -7.78 11.67
C THR A 148 18.78 -8.91 11.97
N ALA A 149 17.62 -8.92 11.32
CA ALA A 149 16.70 -10.05 11.37
C ALA A 149 16.10 -10.31 9.99
N ILE A 150 15.79 -11.57 9.71
CA ILE A 150 15.14 -12.04 8.48
C ILE A 150 14.02 -13.00 8.82
N ASP A 151 12.94 -12.91 8.06
CA ASP A 151 11.78 -13.80 8.11
C ASP A 151 12.04 -14.99 7.18
N GLY A 152 12.62 -16.04 7.74
CA GLY A 152 12.96 -17.27 7.02
C GLY A 152 11.87 -18.34 7.12
N GLU A 153 12.10 -19.50 6.51
CA GLU A 153 11.12 -20.61 6.49
C GLU A 153 10.73 -21.09 7.91
N ASP A 154 11.67 -21.06 8.86
CA ASP A 154 11.49 -21.52 10.24
C ASP A 154 11.21 -20.37 11.23
N GLY A 155 10.77 -19.21 10.72
CA GLY A 155 10.47 -18.01 11.49
C GLY A 155 11.58 -16.96 11.47
N ILE A 156 11.56 -16.05 12.45
CA ILE A 156 12.45 -14.89 12.44
C ILE A 156 13.83 -15.28 12.97
N CYS A 157 14.88 -15.10 12.19
CA CYS A 157 16.27 -15.30 12.59
C CYS A 157 16.95 -13.96 12.88
N TYR A 158 17.34 -13.72 14.13
CA TYR A 158 18.06 -12.52 14.57
C TYR A 158 19.57 -12.77 14.68
N PHE A 159 20.37 -11.84 14.17
CA PHE A 159 21.83 -11.89 14.20
C PHE A 159 22.41 -10.56 14.69
N SER A 160 23.44 -10.62 15.53
CA SER A 160 24.14 -9.43 16.01
C SER A 160 25.62 -9.68 16.21
N ASN A 161 26.46 -8.72 15.78
CA ASN A 161 27.88 -8.67 16.13
C ASN A 161 28.21 -7.50 17.07
N VAL A 162 27.19 -6.87 17.66
CA VAL A 162 27.40 -5.80 18.64
C VAL A 162 27.97 -6.40 19.92
N ASP A 163 29.12 -5.87 20.36
CA ASP A 163 29.77 -6.23 21.62
C ASP A 163 29.01 -5.61 22.81
N ASN A 164 27.78 -6.09 23.01
CA ASN A 164 26.88 -5.73 24.09
C ASN A 164 26.06 -6.96 24.46
N GLU A 165 26.29 -7.48 25.66
CA GLU A 165 25.65 -8.70 26.18
C GLU A 165 24.11 -8.70 26.05
N LYS A 166 23.48 -7.51 26.12
CA LYS A 166 22.04 -7.36 25.88
C LYS A 166 21.67 -7.72 24.43
N PHE A 167 22.34 -7.09 23.46
CA PHE A 167 21.97 -7.20 22.05
C PHE A 167 22.52 -8.44 21.35
N SER A 168 23.39 -9.20 22.02
CA SER A 168 23.81 -10.53 21.55
C SER A 168 22.71 -11.59 21.72
N ASN A 169 21.78 -11.39 22.65
CA ASN A 169 20.76 -12.37 23.02
C ASN A 169 19.32 -11.86 22.83
N GLU A 170 19.11 -10.55 22.78
CA GLU A 170 17.80 -9.94 22.62
C GLU A 170 17.85 -8.89 21.51
N PRO A 171 16.84 -8.84 20.62
CA PRO A 171 16.77 -7.79 19.62
C PRO A 171 16.59 -6.41 20.29
N PRO A 172 17.13 -5.34 19.68
CA PRO A 172 16.79 -3.97 20.06
C PRO A 172 15.30 -3.69 19.80
N LYS A 173 14.73 -2.67 20.46
CA LYS A 173 13.31 -2.30 20.36
C LYS A 173 12.87 -2.10 18.90
N THR A 174 13.75 -1.54 18.08
CA THR A 174 13.52 -1.32 16.65
C THR A 174 13.26 -2.62 15.90
N ILE A 175 14.01 -3.68 16.20
CA ILE A 175 13.82 -5.01 15.59
C ILE A 175 12.64 -5.72 16.27
N ASP A 176 12.51 -5.64 17.58
CA ASP A 176 11.39 -6.24 18.35
C ASP A 176 10.02 -5.75 17.84
N GLU A 177 9.87 -4.45 17.62
CA GLU A 177 8.64 -3.89 17.03
C GLU A 177 8.44 -4.27 15.56
N TRP A 178 9.52 -4.47 14.79
CA TRP A 178 9.42 -4.98 13.44
C TRP A 178 8.96 -6.45 13.43
N VAL A 179 9.48 -7.27 14.35
CA VAL A 179 9.07 -8.66 14.54
C VAL A 179 7.59 -8.74 14.91
N GLY A 180 7.12 -7.87 15.81
CA GLY A 180 5.74 -7.90 16.28
C GLY A 180 5.50 -9.14 17.15
N ASN A 181 4.55 -10.00 16.77
CA ASN A 181 4.20 -11.20 17.53
C ASN A 181 4.92 -12.48 17.05
N ARG A 182 5.76 -12.36 16.01
CA ARG A 182 6.48 -13.50 15.41
C ARG A 182 7.53 -14.09 16.36
N VAL A 183 7.79 -15.38 16.23
CA VAL A 183 8.80 -16.09 17.04
C VAL A 183 10.20 -15.81 16.51
N ILE A 184 11.11 -15.41 17.42
CA ILE A 184 12.52 -15.11 17.11
C ILE A 184 13.43 -16.25 17.57
N SER A 185 14.27 -16.72 16.66
CA SER A 185 15.48 -17.50 16.93
C SER A 185 16.70 -16.56 16.94
N VAL A 186 17.65 -16.81 17.84
CA VAL A 186 18.86 -15.98 18.00
C VAL A 186 20.06 -16.72 17.43
N ASN A 187 20.79 -16.06 16.53
CA ASN A 187 21.96 -16.55 15.79
C ASN A 187 21.72 -17.79 14.92
N GLY A 188 20.47 -18.07 14.53
CA GLY A 188 20.14 -19.18 13.62
C GLY A 188 20.33 -20.59 14.21
N ASP A 189 20.49 -20.72 15.53
CA ASP A 189 20.74 -21.99 16.22
C ASP A 189 19.45 -22.85 16.42
N ASN A 190 18.60 -23.01 15.40
CA ASN A 190 17.31 -23.72 15.55
C ASN A 190 17.28 -25.20 15.11
N LYS A 191 18.37 -25.75 14.58
CA LYS A 191 18.33 -27.05 13.86
C LYS A 191 18.02 -28.34 14.68
N ASP A 192 17.75 -28.28 15.99
CA ASP A 192 17.50 -29.51 16.79
C ASP A 192 16.41 -29.42 17.90
N ASN A 193 15.66 -28.30 18.04
CA ASN A 193 14.69 -28.13 19.14
C ASN A 193 13.24 -27.75 18.72
N GLU A 194 12.93 -27.81 17.43
CA GLU A 194 11.69 -27.26 16.83
C GLU A 194 10.39 -27.85 17.41
N ASP A 195 10.36 -29.12 17.82
CA ASP A 195 9.11 -29.75 18.31
C ASP A 195 8.74 -29.38 19.78
N GLN A 196 9.59 -28.67 20.55
CA GLN A 196 9.32 -28.42 21.98
C GLN A 196 9.23 -26.96 22.41
N GLU A 197 9.81 -26.02 21.67
CA GLU A 197 9.79 -24.60 22.07
C GLU A 197 8.58 -23.80 21.53
N GLU A 198 8.09 -24.12 20.33
CA GLU A 198 6.91 -23.48 19.73
C GLU A 198 5.65 -23.73 20.59
N ASP A 199 5.55 -24.96 21.11
CA ASP A 199 4.49 -25.39 22.04
C ASP A 199 4.60 -24.73 23.43
N SER A 200 5.72 -24.07 23.75
CA SER A 200 5.98 -23.50 25.08
C SER A 200 5.68 -22.00 25.20
N LYS A 201 5.85 -21.21 24.12
CA LYS A 201 5.50 -19.77 24.09
C LYS A 201 4.02 -19.56 23.77
N ASN A 202 3.47 -20.29 22.79
CA ASN A 202 2.02 -20.27 22.52
C ASN A 202 1.23 -20.67 23.77
N LYS A 203 1.70 -21.69 24.50
CA LYS A 203 1.08 -22.11 25.76
C LYS A 203 1.05 -21.02 26.84
N ARG A 204 2.09 -20.18 26.95
CA ARG A 204 2.10 -19.07 27.93
C ARG A 204 1.11 -17.96 27.58
N ALA A 205 0.87 -17.68 26.31
CA ALA A 205 -0.15 -16.73 25.90
C ALA A 205 -1.56 -17.27 26.19
N TYR A 206 -1.80 -18.56 25.95
CA TYR A 206 -3.06 -19.23 26.27
C TYR A 206 -3.35 -19.29 27.77
N ASP A 207 -2.33 -19.49 28.61
CA ASP A 207 -2.49 -19.55 30.08
C ASP A 207 -3.01 -18.23 30.68
N ALA A 208 -2.86 -17.10 29.97
CA ALA A 208 -3.35 -15.79 30.41
C ALA A 208 -4.81 -15.52 30.01
N ILE A 209 -5.39 -16.31 29.09
CA ILE A 209 -6.74 -16.11 28.59
C ILE A 209 -7.74 -16.80 29.53
N PRO A 210 -8.77 -16.10 30.03
CA PRO A 210 -9.85 -16.73 30.80
C PRO A 210 -10.48 -17.91 30.06
N GLU A 211 -10.72 -19.02 30.76
CA GLU A 211 -11.30 -20.26 30.18
C GLU A 211 -12.63 -19.96 29.47
N GLU A 212 -13.45 -19.07 30.02
CA GLU A 212 -14.74 -18.70 29.45
C GLU A 212 -14.60 -18.05 28.07
N ILE A 213 -13.50 -17.31 27.83
CA ILE A 213 -13.21 -16.68 26.53
C ILE A 213 -12.75 -17.74 25.52
N ILE A 214 -11.87 -18.66 25.94
CA ILE A 214 -11.43 -19.78 25.09
C ILE A 214 -12.64 -20.61 24.66
N GLU A 215 -13.52 -20.96 25.60
CA GLU A 215 -14.76 -21.70 25.31
C GLU A 215 -15.67 -20.92 24.36
N TYR A 216 -15.80 -19.61 24.55
CA TYR A 216 -16.61 -18.75 23.68
C TYR A 216 -16.08 -18.76 22.24
N ILE A 217 -14.78 -18.54 22.04
CA ILE A 217 -14.14 -18.50 20.72
C ILE A 217 -14.23 -19.86 20.04
N ASN A 218 -13.84 -20.95 20.71
CA ASN A 218 -13.90 -22.32 20.15
C ASN A 218 -15.32 -22.73 19.74
N LYS A 219 -16.34 -22.23 20.43
CA LYS A 219 -17.74 -22.47 20.07
C LYS A 219 -18.19 -21.64 18.87
N LYS A 220 -17.70 -20.41 18.76
CA LYS A 220 -18.08 -19.49 17.69
C LYS A 220 -17.38 -19.82 16.37
N ASP A 221 -16.11 -20.20 16.45
CA ASP A 221 -15.24 -20.39 15.29
C ASP A 221 -14.27 -21.56 15.51
N SER A 222 -14.79 -22.78 15.38
CA SER A 222 -14.07 -24.02 15.71
C SER A 222 -12.90 -24.35 14.79
N ASP A 223 -12.80 -23.67 13.64
CA ASP A 223 -11.78 -23.91 12.62
C ASP A 223 -10.60 -22.92 12.74
N THR A 224 -10.65 -22.06 13.76
CA THR A 224 -9.59 -21.09 14.08
C THR A 224 -8.93 -21.38 15.42
N GLN A 225 -7.72 -20.85 15.56
CA GLN A 225 -6.94 -20.80 16.80
C GLN A 225 -6.71 -19.35 17.19
N ILE A 226 -6.67 -19.08 18.49
CA ILE A 226 -6.28 -17.79 19.02
C ILE A 226 -4.78 -17.60 18.79
N VAL A 227 -4.41 -16.53 18.10
CA VAL A 227 -3.02 -16.15 17.78
C VAL A 227 -2.67 -14.77 18.34
N TYR A 228 -3.65 -14.01 18.83
CA TYR A 228 -3.43 -12.75 19.53
C TYR A 228 -4.39 -12.60 20.71
N PHE A 229 -3.86 -12.10 21.83
CA PHE A 229 -4.60 -11.82 23.03
C PHE A 229 -4.10 -10.53 23.68
N LYS A 230 -5.03 -9.64 24.02
CA LYS A 230 -4.76 -8.48 24.85
C LYS A 230 -5.93 -8.19 25.79
N GLU A 231 -5.66 -8.09 27.08
CA GLU A 231 -6.60 -7.54 28.06
C GLU A 231 -6.26 -6.06 28.32
N GLU A 232 -7.25 -5.17 28.16
CA GLU A 232 -7.08 -3.73 28.34
C GLU A 232 -8.41 -3.01 28.55
N ASP A 233 -8.43 -1.99 29.41
CA ASP A 233 -9.57 -1.05 29.56
C ASP A 233 -9.46 0.04 28.48
N MET A 234 -10.15 -0.15 27.36
CA MET A 234 -10.04 0.70 26.17
C MET A 234 -10.75 2.04 26.33
N ASP A 235 -11.92 2.05 26.98
CA ASP A 235 -12.75 3.24 27.16
C ASP A 235 -12.61 3.91 28.55
N VAL A 236 -11.71 3.37 29.37
CA VAL A 236 -11.32 3.90 30.69
C VAL A 236 -12.50 3.92 31.67
N ASP A 237 -13.40 2.94 31.55
CA ASP A 237 -14.57 2.79 32.42
C ASP A 237 -14.29 1.92 33.67
N GLY A 238 -13.09 1.36 33.77
CA GLY A 238 -12.63 0.48 34.83
C GLY A 238 -12.94 -1.00 34.61
N VAL A 239 -13.47 -1.38 33.44
CA VAL A 239 -13.75 -2.76 33.03
C VAL A 239 -12.87 -3.09 31.83
N SER A 240 -12.04 -4.12 31.94
CA SER A 240 -11.20 -4.55 30.80
C SER A 240 -12.04 -5.14 29.66
N GLU A 241 -11.64 -4.81 28.44
CA GLU A 241 -11.91 -5.57 27.23
C GLU A 241 -10.84 -6.63 26.98
N PHE A 242 -11.25 -7.70 26.30
CA PHE A 242 -10.39 -8.75 25.80
C PHE A 242 -10.41 -8.71 24.28
N ILE A 243 -9.28 -8.34 23.68
CA ILE A 243 -9.06 -8.29 22.23
C ILE A 243 -8.46 -9.62 21.81
N ILE A 244 -9.17 -10.35 20.96
CA ILE A 244 -8.78 -11.66 20.47
C ILE A 244 -8.59 -11.58 18.95
N GLY A 245 -7.41 -11.97 18.47
CA GLY A 245 -7.20 -12.25 17.04
C GLY A 245 -7.09 -13.74 16.82
N THR A 246 -7.81 -14.27 15.82
CA THR A 246 -7.75 -15.69 15.45
C THR A 246 -7.19 -15.90 14.06
N SER A 247 -6.65 -17.08 13.79
CA SER A 247 -6.17 -17.53 12.48
C SER A 247 -6.63 -18.97 12.23
N LEU A 248 -6.71 -19.43 10.98
CA LEU A 248 -7.09 -20.80 10.66
C LEU A 248 -6.08 -21.80 11.24
N ILE A 249 -6.56 -22.93 11.77
CA ILE A 249 -5.74 -23.96 12.47
C ILE A 249 -4.64 -24.59 11.60
N ASN A 250 -4.69 -24.42 10.27
CA ASN A 250 -3.68 -24.94 9.34
C ASN A 250 -3.17 -23.87 8.37
N ASN A 251 -3.29 -22.60 8.71
CA ASN A 251 -2.67 -21.57 7.87
C ASN A 251 -1.15 -21.70 8.01
N ASP A 252 -0.46 -21.68 6.87
CA ASP A 252 0.99 -21.58 6.85
C ASP A 252 1.37 -20.28 7.57
N LEU A 253 2.05 -20.40 8.72
CA LEU A 253 2.35 -19.28 9.62
C LEU A 253 3.23 -18.22 8.93
N SER A 254 3.84 -18.55 7.78
CA SER A 254 4.53 -17.58 6.92
C SER A 254 3.65 -16.40 6.48
N TYR A 255 2.33 -16.53 6.54
CA TYR A 255 1.40 -15.42 6.32
C TYR A 255 0.47 -15.28 7.53
N GLU A 256 0.92 -14.57 8.58
CA GLU A 256 0.13 -14.26 9.78
C GLU A 256 -1.04 -13.29 9.47
N TYR A 257 -2.05 -13.78 8.75
CA TYR A 257 -3.32 -13.09 8.62
C TYR A 257 -4.26 -13.49 9.75
N PHE A 258 -4.91 -12.50 10.34
CA PHE A 258 -6.02 -12.70 11.23
C PHE A 258 -7.26 -13.00 10.39
N SER A 259 -7.91 -14.12 10.70
CA SER A 259 -9.21 -14.50 10.12
C SER A 259 -10.32 -13.66 10.73
N GLU A 260 -10.31 -13.50 12.05
CA GLU A 260 -11.31 -12.73 12.78
C GLU A 260 -10.67 -11.95 13.94
N VAL A 261 -11.30 -10.82 14.30
CA VAL A 261 -10.92 -10.00 15.46
C VAL A 261 -12.15 -9.79 16.33
N TYR A 262 -12.05 -10.15 17.60
CA TYR A 262 -13.12 -10.03 18.59
C TYR A 262 -12.73 -9.04 19.67
N VAL A 263 -13.68 -8.20 20.08
CA VAL A 263 -13.58 -7.39 21.31
C VAL A 263 -14.67 -7.85 22.27
N LEU A 264 -14.25 -8.39 23.41
CA LEU A 264 -15.14 -9.05 24.38
C LEU A 264 -15.06 -8.37 25.75
N ARG A 265 -16.15 -8.43 26.53
CA ARG A 265 -16.16 -8.14 27.97
C ARG A 265 -16.51 -9.41 28.73
N LEU A 266 -15.81 -9.67 29.83
CA LEU A 266 -16.12 -10.75 30.77
C LEU A 266 -16.71 -10.16 32.05
N LYS A 267 -17.98 -10.44 32.34
CA LYS A 267 -18.65 -9.98 33.57
C LYS A 267 -19.38 -11.11 34.26
N GLU A 268 -18.98 -11.38 35.51
CA GLU A 268 -19.59 -12.43 36.34
C GLU A 268 -19.60 -13.80 35.64
N GLY A 269 -18.52 -14.15 34.93
CA GLY A 269 -18.39 -15.40 34.17
C GLY A 269 -19.13 -15.41 32.82
N ASN A 270 -19.78 -14.31 32.43
CA ASN A 270 -20.45 -14.21 31.13
C ASN A 270 -19.59 -13.41 30.15
N VAL A 271 -19.22 -14.06 29.05
CA VAL A 271 -18.56 -13.41 27.91
C VAL A 271 -19.61 -12.73 27.05
N LYS A 272 -19.43 -11.43 26.80
CA LYS A 272 -20.24 -10.63 25.88
C LYS A 272 -19.32 -10.05 24.82
N GLU A 273 -19.57 -10.37 23.57
CA GLU A 273 -18.95 -9.66 22.45
C GLU A 273 -19.56 -8.28 22.30
N LEU A 274 -18.71 -7.28 22.06
CA LEU A 274 -19.13 -5.91 21.84
C LEU A 274 -19.59 -5.73 20.39
N GLU A 275 -20.80 -5.18 20.22
CA GLU A 275 -21.35 -4.89 18.91
C GLU A 275 -20.50 -3.81 18.23
N GLY A 276 -20.20 -3.98 16.94
CA GLY A 276 -19.29 -3.08 16.25
C GLY A 276 -19.60 -2.87 14.77
N ASP A 277 -19.26 -1.69 14.28
CA ASP A 277 -19.11 -1.42 12.85
C ASP A 277 -17.77 -1.97 12.35
N TYR A 278 -17.59 -3.29 12.47
CA TYR A 278 -16.43 -3.97 11.90
C TYR A 278 -16.59 -3.96 10.38
N VAL A 279 -15.81 -3.12 9.71
CA VAL A 279 -15.92 -3.00 8.25
C VAL A 279 -15.25 -4.21 7.62
N SER A 280 -15.99 -4.94 6.77
CA SER A 280 -15.36 -5.81 5.80
C SER A 280 -14.63 -4.93 4.80
N THR A 281 -13.30 -4.82 4.98
CA THR A 281 -12.47 -3.94 4.14
C THR A 281 -12.16 -4.56 2.79
N GLY A 282 -12.44 -5.86 2.61
CA GLY A 282 -11.95 -6.65 1.47
C GLY A 282 -10.46 -6.99 1.55
N TYR A 283 -9.80 -6.58 2.64
CA TYR A 283 -8.38 -6.81 2.90
C TYR A 283 -8.19 -7.71 4.12
N SER A 284 -7.10 -8.46 4.12
CA SER A 284 -6.68 -9.25 5.27
C SER A 284 -6.15 -8.33 6.36
N ILE A 285 -6.42 -8.68 7.61
CA ILE A 285 -5.78 -8.05 8.75
C ILE A 285 -4.46 -8.77 8.99
N ASN A 286 -3.34 -8.06 9.03
CA ASN A 286 -2.00 -8.63 9.28
C ASN A 286 -1.35 -8.12 10.56
N ASN A 287 -2.02 -7.23 11.28
CA ASN A 287 -1.51 -6.68 12.53
C ASN A 287 -2.68 -6.23 13.41
N ILE A 288 -2.59 -6.47 14.71
CA ILE A 288 -3.55 -5.99 15.70
C ILE A 288 -2.75 -5.34 16.83
N ASN A 289 -3.07 -4.08 17.13
CA ASN A 289 -2.45 -3.36 18.24
C ASN A 289 -3.45 -2.43 18.93
N LEU A 290 -3.13 -2.09 20.18
CA LEU A 290 -3.79 -0.98 20.87
C LEU A 290 -2.89 0.24 20.83
N VAL A 291 -3.42 1.33 20.28
CA VAL A 291 -2.70 2.59 20.10
C VAL A 291 -3.34 3.71 20.91
N LYS A 292 -2.57 4.76 21.16
CA LYS A 292 -3.07 6.01 21.72
C LYS A 292 -3.09 7.07 20.65
N LEU A 293 -4.11 7.92 20.72
CA LEU A 293 -4.26 9.07 19.85
C LEU A 293 -4.01 10.34 20.66
N ASP A 294 -3.33 11.31 20.06
CA ASP A 294 -2.94 12.53 20.76
C ASP A 294 -4.14 13.26 21.37
N ASN A 295 -3.98 13.71 22.62
CA ASN A 295 -4.99 14.40 23.41
C ASN A 295 -6.31 13.64 23.62
N LEU A 296 -6.37 12.33 23.36
CA LEU A 296 -7.54 11.50 23.62
C LEU A 296 -7.28 10.53 24.79
N PRO A 297 -8.25 10.38 25.71
CA PRO A 297 -8.03 9.60 26.93
C PRO A 297 -8.05 8.08 26.71
N ASN A 298 -8.72 7.64 25.64
CA ASN A 298 -9.01 6.23 25.38
C ASN A 298 -7.85 5.55 24.64
N LYS A 299 -7.89 4.22 24.61
CA LYS A 299 -7.08 3.40 23.70
C LYS A 299 -7.91 2.96 22.51
N TYR A 300 -7.25 2.79 21.37
CA TYR A 300 -7.89 2.55 20.10
C TYR A 300 -7.35 1.26 19.48
N LEU A 301 -8.25 0.44 18.94
CA LEU A 301 -7.88 -0.78 18.27
C LEU A 301 -7.43 -0.45 16.84
N TYR A 302 -6.15 -0.64 16.60
CA TYR A 302 -5.52 -0.56 15.30
C TYR A 302 -5.50 -1.95 14.67
N CYS A 303 -6.02 -2.06 13.45
CA CYS A 303 -5.86 -3.24 12.62
C CYS A 303 -5.10 -2.84 11.34
N GLY A 304 -3.91 -3.41 11.15
CA GLY A 304 -3.16 -3.27 9.91
C GLY A 304 -3.83 -4.08 8.79
N LEU A 305 -3.93 -3.47 7.61
CA LEU A 305 -4.60 -4.03 6.44
C LEU A 305 -3.60 -4.33 5.32
N THR A 306 -3.79 -5.45 4.65
CA THR A 306 -3.00 -5.84 3.49
C THR A 306 -3.79 -6.71 2.50
N ASN A 307 -3.34 -6.76 1.26
CA ASN A 307 -3.77 -7.76 0.27
C ASN A 307 -2.80 -8.94 0.13
N GLY A 308 -1.79 -9.02 1.01
CA GLY A 308 -0.74 -10.04 0.95
C GLY A 308 0.32 -9.81 -0.11
N VAL A 309 0.39 -8.60 -0.68
CA VAL A 309 1.40 -8.19 -1.65
C VAL A 309 2.07 -6.92 -1.12
N ASN A 310 1.82 -5.76 -1.73
CA ASN A 310 2.49 -4.52 -1.38
C ASN A 310 1.57 -3.52 -0.68
N ILE A 311 0.28 -3.82 -0.51
CA ILE A 311 -0.66 -2.90 0.15
C ILE A 311 -0.40 -2.91 1.65
N GLN A 312 -0.21 -1.71 2.19
CA GLN A 312 -0.25 -1.45 3.62
C GLN A 312 -1.26 -0.34 3.90
N GLY A 313 -2.22 -0.63 4.76
CA GLY A 313 -3.15 0.34 5.29
C GLY A 313 -3.57 0.01 6.71
N PHE A 314 -4.62 0.66 7.18
CA PHE A 314 -5.16 0.42 8.50
C PHE A 314 -6.65 0.73 8.59
N VAL A 315 -7.27 0.13 9.61
CA VAL A 315 -8.54 0.59 10.16
C VAL A 315 -8.37 0.82 11.65
N LEU A 316 -8.96 1.92 12.14
CA LEU A 316 -8.88 2.32 13.52
C LEU A 316 -10.27 2.33 14.15
N TYR A 317 -10.42 1.68 15.30
CA TYR A 317 -11.67 1.57 16.02
C TYR A 317 -11.56 2.16 17.43
N GLY A 318 -12.62 2.85 17.85
CA GLY A 318 -12.84 3.26 19.23
C GLY A 318 -13.94 2.45 19.89
N LEU A 319 -14.01 2.52 21.22
CA LEU A 319 -15.08 1.95 22.03
C LEU A 319 -15.85 3.07 22.74
N LYS A 320 -17.18 3.01 22.68
CA LYS A 320 -18.07 3.90 23.43
C LYS A 320 -19.42 3.25 23.69
N ASP A 321 -19.91 3.31 24.92
CA ASP A 321 -21.22 2.80 25.31
C ASP A 321 -21.43 1.31 24.91
N ASP A 322 -20.44 0.45 25.19
CA ASP A 322 -20.38 -0.97 24.79
C ASP A 322 -20.42 -1.20 23.25
N LYS A 323 -20.11 -0.18 22.44
CA LYS A 323 -20.12 -0.27 20.99
C LYS A 323 -18.81 0.13 20.36
N ILE A 324 -18.30 -0.75 19.51
CA ILE A 324 -17.15 -0.46 18.66
C ILE A 324 -17.60 0.42 17.50
N TYR A 325 -16.91 1.53 17.29
CA TYR A 325 -17.15 2.44 16.18
C TYR A 325 -15.86 2.67 15.40
N LYS A 326 -15.99 2.77 14.08
CA LYS A 326 -14.86 3.11 13.22
C LYS A 326 -14.54 4.60 13.33
N ILE A 327 -13.26 4.90 13.54
CA ILE A 327 -12.72 6.27 13.53
C ILE A 327 -12.31 6.62 12.12
N ASP A 328 -11.45 5.79 11.52
CA ASP A 328 -11.02 5.96 10.14
C ASP A 328 -10.60 4.61 9.54
N CYS A 329 -10.57 4.53 8.21
CA CYS A 329 -10.06 3.41 7.46
C CYS A 329 -9.34 3.95 6.23
N CYS A 330 -8.04 3.71 6.15
CA CYS A 330 -7.20 4.16 5.06
C CYS A 330 -6.48 2.96 4.47
N VAL A 331 -6.76 2.69 3.19
CA VAL A 331 -6.10 1.65 2.42
C VAL A 331 -6.00 2.10 0.98
N CYS A 332 -4.97 1.66 0.25
CA CYS A 332 -4.82 1.94 -1.17
C CYS A 332 -5.60 0.91 -2.02
N PRO A 333 -6.66 1.29 -2.74
CA PRO A 333 -7.41 0.33 -3.55
C PRO A 333 -6.61 -0.25 -4.71
N SER A 334 -5.65 0.53 -5.25
CA SER A 334 -4.92 0.20 -6.48
C SER A 334 -3.78 -0.80 -6.27
N GLY A 335 -3.38 -1.09 -5.03
CA GLY A 335 -2.19 -1.91 -4.79
C GLY A 335 -0.93 -1.14 -4.44
N ASP A 336 -0.89 0.16 -4.73
CA ASP A 336 0.36 0.92 -4.77
C ASP A 336 0.32 2.13 -3.84
N GLY A 337 1.09 2.04 -2.77
CA GLY A 337 1.16 3.04 -1.72
C GLY A 337 1.18 2.45 -0.32
N GLU A 338 1.25 3.35 0.65
CA GLU A 338 1.33 3.03 2.07
C GLU A 338 0.49 4.03 2.87
N ASP A 339 -0.35 3.53 3.77
CA ASP A 339 -1.04 4.36 4.76
C ASP A 339 -0.57 3.98 6.17
N VAL A 340 -0.03 4.96 6.90
CA VAL A 340 0.55 4.75 8.24
C VAL A 340 0.13 5.85 9.20
N LEU A 341 -0.21 5.45 10.43
CA LEU A 341 -0.31 6.40 11.54
C LEU A 341 1.05 7.05 11.82
N VAL A 342 1.05 8.33 12.17
CA VAL A 342 2.24 9.14 12.43
C VAL A 342 2.14 9.74 13.82
N ASP A 343 3.26 9.67 14.55
CA ASP A 343 3.52 10.34 15.82
C ASP A 343 4.62 11.37 15.52
N GLU A 344 4.22 12.55 15.03
CA GLU A 344 5.17 13.58 14.59
C GLU A 344 5.97 14.14 15.77
N ASN A 345 5.39 14.16 16.97
CA ASN A 345 6.01 14.73 18.18
C ASN A 345 6.82 13.72 19.02
N GLN A 346 6.75 12.42 18.69
CA GLN A 346 7.42 11.29 19.33
C GLN A 346 7.06 11.09 20.82
N ASP A 347 5.82 11.39 21.20
CA ASP A 347 5.34 11.23 22.59
C ASP A 347 4.72 9.84 22.87
N GLY A 348 4.66 8.98 21.86
CA GLY A 348 4.05 7.66 21.91
C GLY A 348 2.55 7.65 21.64
N GLN A 349 1.98 8.78 21.18
CA GLN A 349 0.60 8.91 20.74
C GLN A 349 0.57 9.41 19.30
N TYR A 350 -0.32 8.85 18.49
CA TYR A 350 -0.44 9.25 17.10
C TYR A 350 -1.23 10.56 16.99
N ASP A 351 -0.62 11.58 16.39
CA ASP A 351 -1.19 12.90 16.14
C ASP A 351 -1.71 13.06 14.70
N GLY A 352 -1.50 12.05 13.85
CA GLY A 352 -1.96 12.05 12.48
C GLY A 352 -1.78 10.73 11.75
N TYR A 353 -1.96 10.77 10.44
CA TYR A 353 -1.51 9.71 9.54
C TYR A 353 -1.04 10.28 8.21
N LYS A 354 -0.23 9.50 7.51
CA LYS A 354 0.27 9.81 6.17
C LYS A 354 -0.25 8.76 5.20
N LYS A 355 -0.74 9.22 4.06
CA LYS A 355 -1.15 8.42 2.92
C LYS A 355 -0.19 8.70 1.75
N SER A 356 0.57 7.68 1.33
CA SER A 356 1.53 7.75 0.23
C SER A 356 0.95 7.06 -1.00
N ARG A 357 0.97 7.68 -2.17
CA ARG A 357 0.45 7.13 -3.44
C ARG A 357 1.43 7.36 -4.57
N SER A 358 1.52 6.39 -5.49
CA SER A 358 2.32 6.48 -6.73
C SER A 358 1.63 5.72 -7.88
N ASP A 359 0.30 5.66 -7.83
CA ASP A 359 -0.50 4.84 -8.72
C ASP A 359 -0.93 5.60 -10.00
N SER A 360 -1.71 4.92 -10.83
CA SER A 360 -2.25 5.53 -12.06
C SER A 360 -3.16 6.72 -11.77
N TYR A 361 -3.79 6.81 -10.59
CA TYR A 361 -4.62 7.95 -10.20
C TYR A 361 -3.78 9.19 -9.90
N THR A 362 -2.53 9.02 -9.46
CA THR A 362 -1.57 10.12 -9.30
C THR A 362 -0.65 10.30 -10.51
N TYR A 363 -0.96 9.68 -11.65
CA TYR A 363 -0.09 9.65 -12.84
C TYR A 363 1.35 9.20 -12.52
N HIS A 364 1.49 8.31 -11.54
CA HIS A 364 2.76 7.85 -11.00
C HIS A 364 3.65 8.94 -10.40
N TYR A 365 3.10 10.12 -10.11
CA TYR A 365 3.74 11.05 -9.19
C TYR A 365 3.66 10.48 -7.78
N HIS A 366 4.75 10.59 -7.02
CA HIS A 366 4.73 10.23 -5.62
C HIS A 366 4.07 11.36 -4.82
N VAL A 367 2.91 11.07 -4.25
CA VAL A 367 2.06 12.02 -3.52
C VAL A 367 1.91 11.57 -2.08
N ASN A 368 2.18 12.48 -1.16
CA ASN A 368 1.94 12.29 0.27
C ASN A 368 0.79 13.20 0.72
N TYR A 369 -0.24 12.60 1.30
CA TYR A 369 -1.33 13.29 1.97
C TYR A 369 -1.11 13.16 3.47
N TYR A 370 -1.05 14.30 4.17
CA TYR A 370 -0.85 14.34 5.61
C TYR A 370 -2.15 14.74 6.27
N TYR A 371 -2.59 13.94 7.23
CA TYR A 371 -3.82 14.16 7.98
C TYR A 371 -3.48 14.37 9.44
N ASN A 372 -3.96 15.47 10.02
CA ASN A 372 -3.81 15.77 11.44
C ASN A 372 -5.06 15.35 12.19
N LEU A 373 -4.88 14.85 13.40
CA LEU A 373 -5.95 14.53 14.32
C LEU A 373 -6.51 15.81 14.96
N ILE A 374 -7.80 16.08 14.78
CA ILE A 374 -8.51 17.19 15.40
C ILE A 374 -9.75 16.64 16.12
N GLY A 375 -9.61 16.46 17.44
CA GLY A 375 -10.58 15.67 18.21
C GLY A 375 -10.49 14.20 17.81
N GLU A 376 -11.62 13.54 17.57
CA GLU A 376 -11.67 12.13 17.12
C GLU A 376 -11.71 12.00 15.58
N LYS A 377 -11.22 13.01 14.84
CA LYS A 377 -11.30 13.04 13.37
C LYS A 377 -9.97 13.44 12.75
N PHE A 378 -9.54 12.66 11.78
CA PHE A 378 -8.44 13.04 10.91
C PHE A 378 -8.92 14.04 9.86
N GLN A 379 -8.16 15.12 9.68
CA GLN A 379 -8.44 16.16 8.70
C GLN A 379 -7.20 16.37 7.85
N LEU A 380 -7.38 16.46 6.53
CA LEU A 380 -6.29 16.73 5.60
C LEU A 380 -5.66 18.09 5.96
N ASP A 381 -4.36 18.06 6.27
CA ASP A 381 -3.54 19.23 6.62
C ASP A 381 -2.82 19.76 5.39
N ARG A 382 -2.06 18.88 4.72
CA ARG A 382 -1.24 19.23 3.56
C ARG A 382 -1.10 18.06 2.60
N ILE A 383 -0.80 18.41 1.36
CA ILE A 383 -0.40 17.45 0.32
C ILE A 383 0.99 17.87 -0.15
N SER A 384 1.89 16.90 -0.31
CA SER A 384 3.21 17.14 -0.87
C SER A 384 3.46 16.22 -2.07
N PHE A 385 4.15 16.78 -3.06
CA PHE A 385 4.45 16.12 -4.33
C PHE A 385 5.96 16.02 -4.54
N ASP A 386 6.42 14.83 -4.91
CA ASP A 386 7.74 14.67 -5.51
C ASP A 386 7.62 14.84 -7.03
N LEU A 387 7.78 16.08 -7.51
CA LEU A 387 7.72 16.39 -8.93
C LEU A 387 9.07 16.12 -9.60
N PRO A 388 9.09 15.48 -10.78
CA PRO A 388 10.33 15.26 -11.51
C PRO A 388 10.96 16.60 -11.95
N PRO A 389 12.22 16.56 -12.41
CA PRO A 389 12.85 17.73 -13.04
C PRO A 389 11.98 18.36 -14.13
N TYR A 390 12.23 19.63 -14.41
CA TYR A 390 11.48 20.35 -15.44
C TYR A 390 11.59 19.65 -16.82
N PRO A 391 10.49 19.45 -17.54
CA PRO A 391 10.46 18.72 -18.81
C PRO A 391 11.24 19.43 -19.92
N ILE A 392 11.85 18.66 -20.83
CA ILE A 392 12.83 19.18 -21.81
C ILE A 392 12.21 19.33 -23.20
N THR A 393 11.21 18.52 -23.53
CA THR A 393 10.53 18.54 -24.84
C THR A 393 9.15 19.21 -24.75
N ILE A 394 8.65 19.70 -25.89
CA ILE A 394 7.29 20.24 -26.01
C ILE A 394 6.24 19.19 -25.56
N LYS A 395 6.44 17.91 -25.92
CA LYS A 395 5.55 16.81 -25.51
C LYS A 395 5.47 16.69 -24.00
N GLU A 396 6.62 16.64 -23.34
CA GLU A 396 6.70 16.43 -21.89
C GLU A 396 6.14 17.63 -21.12
N VAL A 397 6.37 18.86 -21.59
CA VAL A 397 5.76 20.07 -21.00
C VAL A 397 4.24 19.99 -21.07
N THR A 398 3.71 19.65 -22.25
CA THR A 398 2.26 19.54 -22.47
C THR A 398 1.65 18.42 -21.63
N MET A 399 2.30 17.26 -21.59
CA MET A 399 1.83 16.11 -20.81
C MET A 399 1.84 16.39 -19.31
N GLN A 400 2.94 16.93 -18.79
CA GLN A 400 3.02 17.27 -17.37
C GLN A 400 2.00 18.33 -16.99
N TYR A 401 1.80 19.35 -17.84
CA TYR A 401 0.76 20.37 -17.61
C TYR A 401 -0.62 19.72 -17.49
N LEU A 402 -1.01 18.86 -18.44
CA LEU A 402 -2.31 18.19 -18.43
C LEU A 402 -2.50 17.29 -17.22
N GLN A 403 -1.49 16.49 -16.85
CA GLN A 403 -1.54 15.61 -15.68
C GLN A 403 -1.66 16.39 -14.37
N LEU A 404 -0.89 17.47 -14.19
CA LEU A 404 -0.97 18.28 -12.98
C LEU A 404 -2.29 19.05 -12.88
N ARG A 405 -2.83 19.51 -14.01
CA ARG A 405 -4.16 20.14 -14.07
C ARG A 405 -5.29 19.17 -13.80
N SER A 406 -5.18 17.91 -14.21
CA SER A 406 -6.24 16.92 -14.00
C SER A 406 -6.24 16.31 -12.60
N LEU A 407 -5.16 16.46 -11.82
CA LEU A 407 -5.15 16.08 -10.41
C LEU A 407 -6.10 16.93 -9.56
N ASP A 408 -6.28 18.21 -9.91
CA ASP A 408 -7.13 19.17 -9.16
C ASP A 408 -6.84 19.19 -7.65
N LEU A 409 -5.55 19.20 -7.29
CA LEU A 409 -5.09 19.20 -5.91
C LEU A 409 -4.46 20.54 -5.54
N ASP A 410 -4.87 21.08 -4.38
CA ASP A 410 -4.37 22.34 -3.83
C ASP A 410 -3.04 22.11 -3.10
N SER A 411 -1.96 21.97 -3.86
CA SER A 411 -0.58 21.87 -3.37
C SER A 411 0.27 23.00 -3.94
N ILE A 412 1.13 23.59 -3.10
CA ILE A 412 2.01 24.68 -3.53
C ILE A 412 2.97 24.23 -4.64
N GLU A 413 3.46 23.00 -4.57
CA GLU A 413 4.35 22.41 -5.56
C GLU A 413 3.66 22.28 -6.93
N ILE A 414 2.39 21.85 -6.95
CA ILE A 414 1.57 21.80 -8.17
C ILE A 414 1.36 23.21 -8.73
N VAL A 415 0.92 24.16 -7.89
CA VAL A 415 0.61 25.53 -8.33
C VAL A 415 1.87 26.21 -8.89
N GLU A 416 3.00 26.07 -8.21
CA GLU A 416 4.28 26.59 -8.70
C GLU A 416 4.67 25.95 -10.03
N ARG A 417 4.61 24.61 -10.15
CA ARG A 417 4.95 23.93 -11.40
C ARG A 417 4.01 24.29 -12.54
N LEU A 418 2.71 24.41 -12.29
CA LEU A 418 1.74 24.85 -13.31
C LEU A 418 2.07 26.24 -13.84
N ASN A 419 2.43 27.18 -12.95
CA ASN A 419 2.86 28.53 -13.33
C ASN A 419 4.21 28.55 -14.09
N GLU A 420 5.09 27.57 -13.84
CA GLU A 420 6.31 27.40 -14.63
C GLU A 420 6.02 26.85 -16.04
N LEU A 421 5.07 25.92 -16.17
CA LEU A 421 4.73 25.25 -17.41
C LEU A 421 3.85 26.09 -18.34
N CYS A 422 2.95 26.91 -17.77
CA CYS A 422 1.96 27.69 -18.50
C CYS A 422 1.87 29.12 -17.96
N GLN A 423 1.89 30.09 -18.88
CA GLN A 423 1.71 31.51 -18.55
C GLN A 423 0.41 32.10 -19.11
N ASP A 424 -0.42 31.28 -19.78
CA ASP A 424 -1.74 31.68 -20.25
C ASP A 424 -2.67 31.86 -19.04
N GLU A 425 -3.08 33.09 -18.77
CA GLU A 425 -3.98 33.45 -17.67
C GLU A 425 -5.40 32.87 -17.86
N GLU A 426 -5.75 32.47 -19.08
CA GLU A 426 -7.05 31.91 -19.43
C GLU A 426 -7.03 30.37 -19.54
N ALA A 427 -5.90 29.74 -19.23
CA ALA A 427 -5.69 28.29 -19.34
C ALA A 427 -6.61 27.46 -18.43
N ASP A 428 -7.22 28.09 -17.42
CA ASP A 428 -8.27 27.51 -16.57
C ASP A 428 -9.55 27.13 -17.32
N LYS A 429 -9.68 27.51 -18.60
CA LYS A 429 -10.81 27.11 -19.47
C LYS A 429 -10.77 25.65 -19.90
N ILE A 430 -9.64 24.97 -19.76
CA ILE A 430 -9.55 23.55 -20.08
C ILE A 430 -10.26 22.78 -18.98
N ASP A 431 -11.35 22.13 -19.33
CA ASP A 431 -12.01 21.20 -18.44
C ASP A 431 -11.19 19.90 -18.39
N THR A 432 -10.23 19.88 -17.47
CA THR A 432 -9.49 18.68 -17.10
C THR A 432 -10.22 17.88 -16.03
N SER A 433 -11.36 18.38 -15.52
CA SER A 433 -12.11 17.75 -14.45
C SER A 433 -13.02 16.66 -15.03
N PHE A 434 -12.85 15.42 -14.55
CA PHE A 434 -13.73 14.26 -14.81
C PHE A 434 -14.30 14.12 -16.25
N GLY A 435 -13.63 13.31 -17.08
CA GLY A 435 -14.09 12.95 -18.44
C GLY A 435 -13.09 12.03 -19.15
N CYS A 436 -13.24 11.82 -20.47
CA CYS A 436 -12.31 10.96 -21.20
C CYS A 436 -10.87 11.48 -21.20
N LEU A 437 -10.61 12.78 -21.09
CA LEU A 437 -9.22 13.25 -20.99
C LEU A 437 -8.51 12.68 -19.76
N HIS A 438 -9.19 12.63 -18.60
CA HIS A 438 -8.63 12.01 -17.39
C HIS A 438 -8.37 10.51 -17.60
N TYR A 439 -9.34 9.79 -18.18
CA TYR A 439 -9.21 8.37 -18.50
C TYR A 439 -8.06 8.10 -19.49
N VAL A 440 -7.97 8.91 -20.54
CA VAL A 440 -6.94 8.84 -21.58
C VAL A 440 -5.56 9.13 -20.98
N LEU A 441 -5.44 10.12 -20.09
CA LEU A 441 -4.20 10.41 -19.37
C LEU A 441 -3.76 9.25 -18.47
N GLN A 442 -4.71 8.63 -17.75
CA GLN A 442 -4.42 7.47 -16.89
C GLN A 442 -4.01 6.23 -17.67
N ASN A 443 -4.61 5.99 -18.83
CA ASN A 443 -4.37 4.80 -19.65
C ASN A 443 -3.32 5.02 -20.75
N SER A 444 -2.63 6.16 -20.74
CA SER A 444 -1.63 6.50 -21.77
C SER A 444 -0.43 5.54 -21.80
N SER A 445 -0.26 4.72 -20.76
CA SER A 445 0.72 3.63 -20.67
C SER A 445 0.14 2.23 -20.95
N GLU A 446 -1.18 2.06 -20.96
CA GLU A 446 -1.83 0.74 -20.93
C GLU A 446 -3.10 0.69 -21.78
N ILE A 447 -3.06 0.00 -22.94
CA ILE A 447 -4.18 -0.49 -23.77
C ILE A 447 -5.44 0.42 -23.76
N GLY A 448 -5.25 1.73 -23.87
CA GLY A 448 -6.30 2.74 -23.89
C GLY A 448 -6.39 3.44 -25.25
N PRO A 449 -7.44 4.25 -25.47
CA PRO A 449 -7.48 5.14 -26.63
C PRO A 449 -6.21 6.00 -26.65
N GLU A 450 -5.45 5.90 -27.75
CA GLU A 450 -4.14 6.56 -27.88
C GLU A 450 -4.30 8.08 -27.93
N MET A 451 -3.59 8.81 -27.07
CA MET A 451 -3.36 10.24 -27.28
C MET A 451 -2.45 10.44 -28.48
N ASN A 452 -2.98 11.07 -29.52
CA ASN A 452 -2.17 11.47 -30.65
C ASN A 452 -1.65 12.88 -30.43
N PHE A 453 -0.33 12.96 -30.22
CA PHE A 453 0.43 14.22 -30.21
C PHE A 453 1.03 14.44 -31.59
N ASP A 454 0.66 15.54 -32.23
CA ASP A 454 1.39 16.08 -33.37
C ASP A 454 2.22 17.29 -32.91
N ILE A 455 3.53 17.21 -33.07
CA ILE A 455 4.48 18.20 -32.55
C ILE A 455 5.21 18.84 -33.71
N ASP A 456 5.05 20.15 -33.82
CA ASP A 456 5.76 20.97 -34.78
C ASP A 456 6.68 21.93 -34.01
N GLU A 457 7.94 21.53 -33.85
CA GLU A 457 8.95 22.33 -33.14
C GLU A 457 9.31 23.62 -33.89
N GLU A 458 9.16 23.66 -35.23
CA GLU A 458 9.46 24.85 -36.03
C GLU A 458 8.43 25.94 -35.77
N ASN A 459 7.16 25.56 -35.77
CA ASN A 459 6.04 26.44 -35.45
C ASN A 459 5.76 26.55 -33.94
N LYS A 460 6.46 25.76 -33.13
CA LYS A 460 6.36 25.71 -31.66
C LYS A 460 4.94 25.41 -31.19
N ILE A 461 4.34 24.37 -31.75
CA ILE A 461 3.00 23.94 -31.38
C ILE A 461 2.98 22.45 -31.00
N ALA A 462 2.11 22.11 -30.06
CA ALA A 462 1.66 20.74 -29.84
C ALA A 462 0.16 20.65 -30.09
N ILE A 463 -0.25 19.68 -30.89
CA ILE A 463 -1.66 19.38 -31.12
C ILE A 463 -1.97 18.06 -30.42
N LEU A 464 -2.90 18.10 -29.48
CA LEU A 464 -3.45 16.91 -28.82
C LEU A 464 -4.83 16.63 -29.40
N MET A 465 -5.02 15.40 -29.88
CA MET A 465 -6.33 14.90 -30.29
C MET A 465 -6.70 13.64 -29.50
N TYR A 466 -7.94 13.58 -29.04
CA TYR A 466 -8.52 12.37 -28.45
C TYR A 466 -10.02 12.29 -28.74
N GLU A 467 -10.56 11.07 -28.72
CA GLU A 467 -11.97 10.79 -28.90
C GLU A 467 -12.63 10.51 -27.53
N ASP A 468 -13.82 11.06 -27.34
CA ASP A 468 -14.69 10.80 -26.19
C ASP A 468 -16.10 10.55 -26.71
N GLU A 469 -16.57 9.31 -26.54
CA GLU A 469 -17.79 8.79 -27.14
C GLU A 469 -17.85 9.05 -28.66
N ASP A 470 -18.68 10.01 -29.09
CA ASP A 470 -18.89 10.38 -30.50
C ASP A 470 -18.22 11.72 -30.87
N ASN A 471 -17.41 12.30 -29.98
CA ASN A 471 -16.80 13.62 -30.17
C ASN A 471 -15.27 13.53 -30.29
N LEU A 472 -14.71 14.22 -31.29
CA LEU A 472 -13.27 14.41 -31.43
C LEU A 472 -12.86 15.75 -30.82
N PHE A 473 -12.03 15.69 -29.78
CA PHE A 473 -11.49 16.87 -29.11
C PHE A 473 -10.11 17.19 -29.68
N LYS A 474 -9.85 18.48 -29.89
CA LYS A 474 -8.55 18.97 -30.35
C LYS A 474 -8.12 20.17 -29.51
N TYR A 475 -6.97 20.03 -28.86
CA TYR A 475 -6.28 21.10 -28.16
C TYR A 475 -5.03 21.50 -28.93
N ILE A 476 -4.78 22.80 -29.08
CA ILE A 476 -3.55 23.34 -29.65
C ILE A 476 -2.84 24.13 -28.56
N PHE A 477 -1.63 23.69 -28.21
CA PHE A 477 -0.76 24.35 -27.24
C PHE A 477 0.28 25.14 -28.01
N HIS A 478 0.24 26.46 -27.87
CA HIS A 478 1.25 27.36 -28.43
C HIS A 478 2.42 27.49 -27.45
N MET A 479 3.62 27.26 -27.94
CA MET A 479 4.82 27.16 -27.11
C MET A 479 5.78 28.32 -27.39
N ILE A 480 6.47 28.75 -26.35
CA ILE A 480 7.64 29.63 -26.46
C ILE A 480 8.83 28.98 -25.77
N LYS A 481 10.03 29.40 -26.18
CA LYS A 481 11.28 28.94 -25.59
C LYS A 481 11.94 30.09 -24.82
N LYS A 482 12.06 29.97 -23.50
CA LYS A 482 12.77 30.91 -22.62
C LYS A 482 14.03 30.25 -22.09
N GLY A 483 15.19 30.64 -22.63
CA GLY A 483 16.45 29.93 -22.38
C GLY A 483 16.37 28.50 -22.91
N ASP A 484 16.62 27.51 -22.05
CA ASP A 484 16.55 26.09 -22.39
C ASP A 484 15.18 25.45 -22.10
N ARG A 485 14.20 26.22 -21.62
CA ARG A 485 12.87 25.71 -21.25
C ARG A 485 11.80 26.06 -22.27
N TRP A 486 10.95 25.09 -22.61
CA TRP A 486 9.68 25.30 -23.32
C TRP A 486 8.58 25.66 -22.32
N ILE A 487 7.71 26.59 -22.68
CA ILE A 487 6.61 27.09 -21.84
C ILE A 487 5.36 27.25 -22.73
N ILE A 488 4.20 26.87 -22.22
CA ILE A 488 2.89 27.09 -22.87
C ILE A 488 2.53 28.56 -22.74
N ASP A 489 2.37 29.23 -23.87
CA ASP A 489 2.02 30.66 -23.99
C ASP A 489 0.52 30.90 -24.12
N ASP A 490 -0.17 29.99 -24.81
CA ASP A 490 -1.61 30.07 -25.11
C ASP A 490 -2.15 28.67 -25.40
N ILE A 491 -3.42 28.44 -25.06
CA ILE A 491 -4.10 27.17 -25.33
C ILE A 491 -5.43 27.39 -26.05
N GLU A 492 -5.55 26.84 -27.26
CA GLU A 492 -6.77 26.90 -28.05
C GLU A 492 -7.53 25.56 -27.99
N LEU A 493 -8.84 25.63 -27.75
CA LEU A 493 -9.77 24.50 -27.90
C LEU A 493 -10.52 24.61 -29.23
N ASP A 494 -10.31 23.63 -30.10
CA ASP A 494 -10.96 23.53 -31.41
C ASP A 494 -11.99 22.39 -31.39
N TRP A 495 -13.28 22.76 -31.45
CA TRP A 495 -14.37 21.78 -31.50
C TRP A 495 -14.52 21.28 -32.93
N LEU A 496 -14.03 20.07 -33.20
CA LEU A 496 -14.34 19.38 -34.45
C LEU A 496 -15.74 18.79 -34.33
N ILE A 497 -16.74 19.53 -34.83
CA ILE A 497 -18.12 19.04 -34.91
C ILE A 497 -18.15 17.81 -35.82
N GLY A 498 -18.45 16.65 -35.23
CA GLY A 498 -18.83 15.42 -35.94
C GLY A 498 -20.26 15.47 -36.48
#